data_AF-A0A6I6AEV3-F1
#
_entry.id   AF-A0A6I6AEV3-F1
#
_cell.length_a   1.000
_cell.length_b   1.000
_cell.length_c   1.000
_cell.angle_alpha   90.00
_cell.angle_beta   90.00
_cell.angle_gamma   90.00
#
_symmetry.space_group_name_H-M   'P 1'
#
loop_
_entity.id
_entity.type
_entity.pdbx_description
1 polymer ?
#
loop_
_entity_poly.entity_id
_entity_poly.type
_entity_poly.pdbx_seq_one_letter_code
_entity_poly.pdbx_strand_id
1 'polypeptide(L)'
;MSSPRRHSFTYLLCLALLGLSAGQPLRAAAAEEVLATVNGQPVTEGDLSFALLSRGITDAPPALRQQLLEQLVNQRLIQEFLKAQKIEVPPKQLDESVVKVENFIRKKGDNPQQVLGKMGFTPEKLRAAIALPLAWNLYARQEITPEKMQAYFNAHREELDGTRVEASQILLKLSPDASATEIDQAKQKLLDLRKQIQSGKLTFAEAAARHSQAPSKTEGGKLVTSAYRGKMPLVFTRQVFPLKEGEISDPFQSPFGMHLITLNKKHPGQFSLEDVRGELFQTLSHELYDQTLQKLRSTAKIDWKTEPNS
;
A
#
# COMPACT_ATOMS: atom_id res chain seq x y z
N MET A 1 -3.71 -18.99 -22.19
CA MET A 1 -3.12 -17.64 -22.01
C MET A 1 -4.10 -16.82 -21.19
N SER A 2 -4.00 -16.89 -19.86
CA SER A 2 -4.90 -16.19 -18.95
C SER A 2 -4.25 -14.89 -18.49
N SER A 3 -4.83 -13.77 -18.90
CA SER A 3 -4.46 -12.43 -18.48
C SER A 3 -4.48 -12.33 -16.94
N PRO A 4 -3.41 -11.85 -16.28
CA PRO A 4 -3.47 -11.58 -14.85
C PRO A 4 -4.40 -10.38 -14.63
N ARG A 5 -5.39 -10.56 -13.75
CA ARG A 5 -6.34 -9.52 -13.34
C ARG A 5 -5.57 -8.27 -12.93
N ARG A 6 -5.70 -7.21 -13.73
CA ARG A 6 -5.26 -5.85 -13.40
C ARG A 6 -6.02 -5.42 -12.15
N HIS A 7 -5.36 -5.43 -11.00
CA HIS A 7 -5.85 -4.73 -9.83
C HIS A 7 -5.59 -3.24 -10.04
N SER A 8 -6.43 -2.59 -10.84
CA SER A 8 -6.59 -1.14 -10.76
C SER A 8 -7.03 -0.84 -9.33
N PHE A 9 -6.11 -0.34 -8.49
CA PHE A 9 -6.42 0.33 -7.23
C PHE A 9 -7.17 1.62 -7.56
N THR A 10 -8.39 1.44 -8.04
CA THR A 10 -9.40 2.48 -8.02
C THR A 10 -9.77 2.57 -6.55
N TYR A 11 -9.66 3.75 -5.95
CA TYR A 11 -10.28 4.05 -4.65
C TYR A 11 -11.81 3.96 -4.82
N LEU A 12 -12.33 2.75 -5.09
CA LEU A 12 -13.72 2.43 -4.89
C LEU A 12 -13.85 2.23 -3.38
N LEU A 13 -14.52 3.20 -2.77
CA LEU A 13 -15.11 3.11 -1.45
C LEU A 13 -15.99 1.83 -1.40
N CYS A 14 -15.39 0.69 -1.07
CA CYS A 14 -16.08 -0.58 -0.88
C CYS A 14 -16.81 -0.51 0.47
N LEU A 15 -18.11 -0.24 0.43
CA LEU A 15 -18.96 -0.22 1.61
C LEU A 15 -19.92 -1.41 1.58
N ALA A 16 -19.75 -2.26 2.59
CA ALA A 16 -20.67 -3.35 2.89
C ALA A 16 -21.99 -2.76 3.43
N LEU A 17 -23.11 -3.20 2.83
CA LEU A 17 -24.46 -2.84 3.24
C LEU A 17 -24.92 -3.77 4.37
N LEU A 18 -25.15 -3.22 5.57
CA LEU A 18 -25.99 -3.84 6.59
C LEU A 18 -26.97 -2.80 7.14
N GLY A 19 -28.20 -3.26 7.41
CA GLY A 19 -29.37 -2.43 7.65
C GLY A 19 -29.29 -1.57 8.90
N LEU A 20 -29.74 -0.31 8.77
CA LEU A 20 -29.87 0.63 9.88
C LEU A 20 -31.17 0.38 10.67
N SER A 21 -31.04 0.35 12.00
CA SER A 21 -32.05 0.89 12.91
C SER A 21 -31.72 2.36 13.19
N ALA A 22 -32.76 3.18 13.34
CA ALA A 22 -32.65 4.64 13.47
C ALA A 22 -31.94 5.04 14.78
N GLY A 23 -30.74 5.60 14.68
CA GLY A 23 -30.03 6.25 15.78
C GLY A 23 -30.51 7.69 16.01
N GLN A 24 -30.46 8.15 17.26
CA GLN A 24 -30.88 9.48 17.70
C GLN A 24 -30.15 10.62 16.97
N PRO A 25 -30.79 11.79 16.77
CA PRO A 25 -30.13 12.94 16.16
C PRO A 25 -28.97 13.44 17.04
N LEU A 26 -27.79 13.62 16.46
CA LEU A 26 -26.69 14.36 17.10
C LEU A 26 -27.22 15.74 17.50
N ARG A 27 -27.12 16.10 18.79
CA ARG A 27 -27.36 17.48 19.24
C ARG A 27 -26.33 18.39 18.57
N ALA A 28 -26.78 19.47 17.92
CA ALA A 28 -25.92 20.40 17.18
C ALA A 28 -24.69 20.90 17.98
N ALA A 29 -24.85 21.15 19.29
CA ALA A 29 -23.75 21.55 20.17
C ALA A 29 -22.66 20.47 20.35
N ALA A 30 -23.01 19.19 20.27
CA ALA A 30 -22.03 18.09 20.34
C ALA A 30 -21.29 17.92 19.00
N ALA A 31 -21.88 18.33 17.87
CA ALA A 31 -21.22 18.25 16.57
C ALA A 31 -20.11 19.29 16.38
N GLU A 32 -20.21 20.44 17.05
CA GLU A 32 -19.21 21.51 17.01
C GLU A 32 -18.05 21.30 18.00
N GLU A 33 -18.13 20.27 18.86
CA GLU A 33 -17.08 19.93 19.81
C GLU A 33 -15.75 19.66 19.06
N VAL A 34 -14.71 20.41 19.43
CA VAL A 34 -13.38 20.30 18.82
C VAL A 34 -12.63 19.14 19.48
N LEU A 35 -12.32 18.10 18.70
CA LEU A 35 -11.56 16.94 19.17
C LEU A 35 -10.06 17.12 19.00
N ALA A 36 -9.66 17.80 17.92
CA ALA A 36 -8.28 18.17 17.66
C ALA A 36 -8.22 19.48 16.87
N THR A 37 -7.08 20.15 16.89
CA THR A 37 -6.80 21.25 15.97
C THR A 37 -5.52 20.97 15.20
N VAL A 38 -5.50 21.36 13.93
CA VAL A 38 -4.36 21.25 13.03
C VAL A 38 -4.06 22.66 12.54
N ASN A 39 -2.91 23.22 12.95
CA ASN A 39 -2.53 24.61 12.65
C ASN A 39 -3.62 25.63 13.02
N GLY A 40 -4.37 25.37 14.09
CA GLY A 40 -5.49 26.18 14.55
C GLY A 40 -6.82 25.91 13.84
N GLN A 41 -6.87 25.04 12.83
CA GLN A 41 -8.11 24.60 12.19
C GLN A 41 -8.71 23.41 12.95
N PRO A 42 -10.02 23.43 13.30
CA PRO A 42 -10.62 22.37 14.09
C PRO A 42 -10.88 21.09 13.26
N VAL A 43 -10.77 19.96 13.94
CA VAL A 43 -11.35 18.66 13.59
C VAL A 43 -12.36 18.34 14.67
N THR A 44 -13.63 18.20 14.28
CA THR A 44 -14.77 18.19 15.21
C THR A 44 -15.36 16.80 15.41
N GLU A 45 -16.16 16.62 16.47
CA GLU A 45 -16.97 15.42 16.66
C GLU A 45 -17.98 15.24 15.53
N GLY A 46 -18.47 16.32 14.92
CA GLY A 46 -19.28 16.27 13.71
C GLY A 46 -18.55 15.64 12.52
N ASP A 47 -17.25 15.94 12.35
CA ASP A 47 -16.42 15.34 11.30
C ASP A 47 -16.23 13.83 11.54
N LEU A 48 -15.93 13.45 12.78
CA LEU A 48 -15.73 12.05 13.18
C LEU A 48 -17.03 11.25 13.07
N SER A 49 -18.13 11.78 13.60
CA SER A 49 -19.46 11.18 13.49
C SER A 49 -19.88 11.02 12.04
N PHE A 50 -19.60 12.00 11.20
CA PHE A 50 -19.84 11.88 9.76
C PHE A 50 -18.98 10.77 9.12
N ALA A 51 -17.70 10.68 9.46
CA ALA A 51 -16.82 9.61 8.97
C ALA A 51 -17.32 8.22 9.39
N LEU A 52 -17.86 8.06 10.60
CA LEU A 52 -18.46 6.82 11.09
C LEU A 52 -19.78 6.49 10.38
N LEU A 53 -20.70 7.45 10.32
CA LEU A 53 -21.99 7.30 9.65
C LEU A 53 -21.84 6.97 8.17
N SER A 54 -20.85 7.56 7.49
CA SER A 54 -20.55 7.24 6.09
C SER A 54 -20.10 5.80 5.87
N ARG A 55 -19.70 5.10 6.94
CA ARG A 55 -19.35 3.68 6.95
C ARG A 55 -20.47 2.79 7.48
N GLY A 56 -21.65 3.35 7.78
CA GLY A 56 -22.76 2.64 8.42
C GLY A 56 -22.47 2.27 9.88
N ILE A 57 -21.50 2.93 10.52
CA ILE A 57 -21.09 2.64 11.89
C ILE A 57 -21.74 3.68 12.80
N THR A 58 -22.64 3.22 13.67
CA THR A 58 -23.35 4.07 14.64
C THR A 58 -22.79 3.93 16.05
N ASP A 59 -22.16 2.80 16.37
CA ASP A 59 -21.47 2.55 17.64
C ASP A 59 -20.05 2.03 17.33
N ALA A 60 -19.05 2.85 17.62
CA ALA A 60 -17.68 2.62 17.22
C ALA A 60 -16.78 2.46 18.44
N PRO A 61 -15.98 1.37 18.53
CA PRO A 61 -15.08 1.18 19.65
C PRO A 61 -14.04 2.33 19.70
N PRO A 62 -13.53 2.69 20.89
CA PRO A 62 -12.58 3.80 21.06
C PRO A 62 -11.38 3.74 20.11
N ALA A 63 -10.81 2.54 19.89
CA ALA A 63 -9.70 2.34 18.97
C ALA A 63 -10.02 2.76 17.52
N LEU A 64 -11.22 2.43 17.03
CA LEU A 64 -11.65 2.81 15.69
C LEU A 64 -11.92 4.32 15.60
N ARG A 65 -12.55 4.90 16.62
CA ARG A 65 -12.77 6.35 16.71
C ARG A 65 -11.45 7.10 16.60
N GLN A 66 -10.45 6.66 17.35
CA GLN A 66 -9.12 7.27 17.34
C GLN A 66 -8.40 7.09 15.99
N GLN A 67 -8.47 5.91 15.38
CA GLN A 67 -7.92 5.69 14.04
C GLN A 67 -8.54 6.63 13.00
N LEU A 68 -9.85 6.82 13.04
CA LEU A 68 -10.54 7.73 12.11
C LEU A 68 -10.22 9.20 12.41
N LEU A 69 -10.08 9.57 13.68
CA LEU A 69 -9.67 10.93 14.05
C LEU A 69 -8.25 11.24 13.53
N GLU A 70 -7.31 10.31 13.66
CA GLU A 70 -5.98 10.41 13.04
C GLU A 70 -6.05 10.56 11.51
N GLN A 71 -6.96 9.82 10.85
CA GLN A 71 -7.18 9.98 9.41
C GLN A 71 -7.73 11.36 9.06
N LEU A 72 -8.64 11.93 9.85
CA LEU A 72 -9.19 13.26 9.64
C LEU A 72 -8.14 14.36 9.84
N VAL A 73 -7.25 14.20 10.83
CA VAL A 73 -6.08 15.07 11.03
C VAL A 73 -5.17 15.02 9.80
N ASN A 74 -4.86 13.83 9.30
CA ASN A 74 -4.05 13.67 8.08
C ASN A 74 -4.71 14.31 6.86
N GLN A 75 -6.02 14.12 6.71
CA GLN A 75 -6.80 14.73 5.64
C GLN A 75 -6.74 16.26 5.70
N ARG A 76 -6.85 16.83 6.91
CA ARG A 76 -6.75 18.28 7.13
C ARG A 76 -5.37 18.82 6.72
N LEU A 77 -4.30 18.14 7.12
CA LEU A 77 -2.93 18.53 6.75
C LEU A 77 -2.76 18.61 5.22
N ILE A 78 -3.22 17.59 4.51
CA ILE A 78 -3.12 17.56 3.04
C ILE A 78 -4.00 18.63 2.39
N GLN A 79 -5.20 18.88 2.92
CA GLN A 79 -6.07 19.96 2.44
C GLN A 79 -5.40 21.34 2.58
N GLU A 80 -4.83 21.63 3.74
CA GLU A 80 -4.10 22.88 3.98
C GLU A 80 -2.88 23.01 3.08
N PHE A 81 -2.13 21.92 2.92
CA PHE A 81 -0.98 21.86 2.02
C PHE A 81 -1.37 22.17 0.57
N LEU A 82 -2.37 21.49 0.02
CA LEU A 82 -2.82 21.71 -1.37
C LEU A 82 -3.36 23.12 -1.58
N LYS A 83 -4.05 23.69 -0.57
CA LYS A 83 -4.48 25.09 -0.60
C LYS A 83 -3.29 26.05 -0.62
N ALA A 84 -2.26 25.80 0.19
CA ALA A 84 -1.03 26.59 0.20
C ALA A 84 -0.27 26.50 -1.13
N GLN A 85 -0.30 25.33 -1.78
CA GLN A 85 0.22 25.12 -3.15
C GLN A 85 -0.68 25.72 -4.24
N LYS A 86 -1.83 26.32 -3.88
CA LYS A 86 -2.81 26.90 -4.81
C LYS A 86 -3.33 25.90 -5.84
N ILE A 87 -3.49 24.65 -5.42
CA ILE A 87 -4.01 23.58 -6.26
C ILE A 87 -5.54 23.65 -6.24
N GLU A 88 -6.10 24.15 -7.34
CA GLU A 88 -7.55 24.29 -7.51
C GLU A 88 -8.08 23.26 -8.50
N VAL A 89 -9.14 22.55 -8.11
CA VAL A 89 -9.83 21.62 -9.02
C VAL A 89 -10.72 22.43 -9.94
N PRO A 90 -10.56 22.35 -11.27
CA PRO A 90 -11.46 23.01 -12.22
C PRO A 90 -12.92 22.63 -11.94
N PRO A 91 -13.86 23.59 -11.86
CA PRO A 91 -15.26 23.30 -11.53
C PRO A 91 -15.88 22.22 -12.43
N LYS A 92 -15.62 22.31 -13.73
CA LYS A 92 -16.06 21.32 -14.72
C LYS A 92 -15.57 19.90 -14.39
N GLN A 93 -14.31 19.75 -13.99
CA GLN A 93 -13.73 18.45 -13.65
C GLN A 93 -14.36 17.87 -12.37
N LEU A 94 -14.62 18.73 -11.38
CA LEU A 94 -15.32 18.32 -10.16
C LEU A 94 -16.77 17.90 -10.48
N ASP A 95 -17.49 18.68 -11.27
CA ASP A 95 -18.88 18.40 -11.68
C ASP A 95 -18.98 17.09 -12.45
N GLU A 96 -18.11 16.86 -13.43
CA GLU A 96 -18.04 15.60 -14.17
C GLU A 96 -17.74 14.41 -13.25
N SER A 97 -16.93 14.61 -12.22
CA SER A 97 -16.57 13.54 -11.28
C SER A 97 -17.72 13.21 -10.33
N VAL A 98 -18.48 14.21 -9.87
CA VAL A 98 -19.73 14.02 -9.13
C VAL A 98 -20.74 13.24 -9.98
N VAL A 99 -20.95 13.66 -11.23
CA VAL A 99 -21.87 12.99 -12.16
C VAL A 99 -21.45 11.54 -12.41
N LYS A 100 -20.15 11.24 -12.50
CA LYS A 100 -19.66 9.85 -12.62
C LYS A 100 -20.06 8.99 -11.42
N VAL A 101 -19.94 9.50 -10.20
CA VAL A 101 -20.37 8.78 -8.99
C VAL A 101 -21.88 8.54 -9.00
N GLU A 102 -22.67 9.57 -9.31
CA GLU A 102 -24.13 9.43 -9.38
C GLU A 102 -24.57 8.46 -10.49
N ASN A 103 -23.94 8.53 -11.67
CA ASN A 103 -24.21 7.61 -12.78
C ASN A 103 -23.86 6.17 -12.42
N PHE A 104 -22.79 5.95 -11.65
CA PHE A 104 -22.43 4.62 -11.17
C PHE A 104 -23.51 4.04 -10.26
N ILE A 105 -24.08 4.85 -9.36
CA ILE A 105 -25.20 4.44 -8.51
C ILE A 105 -26.46 4.16 -9.35
N ARG A 106 -26.81 5.06 -10.28
CA ARG A 106 -27.95 4.88 -11.19
C ARG A 106 -27.85 3.60 -12.03
N LYS A 107 -26.66 3.28 -12.54
CA LYS A 107 -26.41 2.05 -13.31
C LYS A 107 -26.65 0.76 -12.51
N LYS A 108 -26.63 0.83 -11.18
CA LYS A 108 -26.97 -0.30 -10.30
C LYS A 108 -28.47 -0.38 -9.98
N GLY A 109 -29.28 0.54 -10.52
CA GLY A 109 -30.73 0.61 -10.29
C GLY A 109 -31.14 1.45 -9.07
N ASP A 110 -30.19 2.13 -8.43
CA ASP A 110 -30.43 2.90 -7.21
C ASP A 110 -30.63 4.40 -7.48
N ASN A 111 -31.31 5.08 -6.55
CA ASN A 111 -31.38 6.54 -6.52
C ASN A 111 -30.14 7.14 -5.82
N PRO A 112 -29.32 7.98 -6.49
CA PRO A 112 -28.10 8.54 -5.90
C PRO A 112 -28.35 9.34 -4.63
N GLN A 113 -29.36 10.20 -4.60
CA GLN A 113 -29.68 11.04 -3.46
C GLN A 113 -30.05 10.18 -2.24
N GLN A 114 -30.82 9.12 -2.44
CA GLN A 114 -31.20 8.19 -1.38
C GLN A 114 -30.00 7.39 -0.87
N VAL A 115 -29.16 6.84 -1.76
CA VAL A 115 -27.98 6.06 -1.38
C VAL A 115 -26.97 6.94 -0.64
N LEU A 116 -26.60 8.08 -1.23
CA LEU A 116 -25.65 9.02 -0.64
C LEU A 116 -26.17 9.59 0.67
N GLY A 117 -27.46 9.95 0.75
CA GLY A 117 -28.09 10.41 1.98
C GLY A 117 -28.09 9.35 3.09
N LYS A 118 -28.36 8.08 2.76
CA LYS A 118 -28.22 6.95 3.72
C LYS A 118 -26.78 6.76 4.19
N MET A 119 -25.81 7.10 3.34
CA MET A 119 -24.37 7.12 3.68
C MET A 119 -23.95 8.47 4.30
N GLY A 120 -24.89 9.33 4.69
CA GLY A 120 -24.64 10.62 5.32
C GLY A 120 -24.10 11.73 4.41
N PHE A 121 -23.86 11.47 3.12
CA PHE A 121 -23.31 12.46 2.19
C PHE A 121 -24.38 13.47 1.77
N THR A 122 -24.17 14.74 2.11
CA THR A 122 -24.84 15.86 1.43
C THR A 122 -24.15 16.15 0.09
N PRO A 123 -24.78 16.87 -0.85
CA PRO A 123 -24.13 17.28 -2.10
C PRO A 123 -22.79 18.01 -1.86
N GLU A 124 -22.73 18.88 -0.86
CA GLU A 124 -21.53 19.65 -0.50
C GLU A 124 -20.42 18.72 0.02
N LYS A 125 -20.77 17.76 0.89
CA LYS A 125 -19.81 16.79 1.43
C LYS A 125 -19.31 15.84 0.35
N LEU A 126 -20.17 15.41 -0.57
CA LEU A 126 -19.76 14.60 -1.71
C LEU A 126 -18.75 15.36 -2.58
N ARG A 127 -19.03 16.62 -2.90
CA ARG A 127 -18.11 17.48 -3.65
C ARG A 127 -16.78 17.63 -2.94
N ALA A 128 -16.77 17.90 -1.63
CA ALA A 128 -15.54 18.02 -0.86
C ALA A 128 -14.72 16.71 -0.84
N ALA A 129 -15.39 15.56 -0.69
CA ALA A 129 -14.77 14.25 -0.69
C ALA A 129 -14.15 13.89 -2.06
N ILE A 130 -14.75 14.36 -3.16
CA ILE A 130 -14.22 14.18 -4.52
C ILE A 130 -13.11 15.20 -4.82
N ALA A 131 -13.23 16.43 -4.31
CA ALA A 131 -12.27 17.50 -4.60
C ALA A 131 -10.86 17.18 -4.07
N LEU A 132 -10.73 16.62 -2.87
CA LEU A 132 -9.42 16.33 -2.28
C LEU A 132 -8.56 15.35 -3.12
N PRO A 133 -9.03 14.14 -3.50
CA PRO A 133 -8.25 13.24 -4.33
C PRO A 133 -8.00 13.80 -5.75
N LEU A 134 -8.91 14.63 -6.28
CA LEU A 134 -8.66 15.33 -7.55
C LEU A 134 -7.54 16.36 -7.42
N ALA A 135 -7.58 17.20 -6.37
CA ALA A 135 -6.55 18.17 -6.07
C ALA A 135 -5.19 17.48 -5.85
N TRP A 136 -5.17 16.38 -5.09
CA TRP A 136 -3.97 15.56 -4.93
C TRP A 136 -3.46 15.04 -6.27
N ASN A 137 -4.34 14.53 -7.15
CA ASN A 137 -3.92 14.06 -8.47
C ASN A 137 -3.32 15.19 -9.32
N LEU A 138 -3.89 16.40 -9.27
CA LEU A 138 -3.36 17.56 -9.99
C LEU A 138 -1.97 17.95 -9.47
N TYR A 139 -1.80 18.02 -8.15
CA TYR A 139 -0.50 18.26 -7.52
C TYR A 139 0.53 17.17 -7.90
N ALA A 140 0.16 15.90 -7.74
CA ALA A 140 1.03 14.78 -8.07
C ALA A 140 1.47 14.78 -9.54
N ARG A 141 0.63 15.26 -10.48
CA ARG A 141 1.01 15.42 -11.90
C ARG A 141 2.00 16.56 -12.15
N GLN A 142 2.01 17.60 -11.32
CA GLN A 142 3.02 18.66 -11.39
C GLN A 142 4.37 18.13 -10.88
N GLU A 143 4.33 17.33 -9.82
CA GLU A 143 5.54 16.79 -9.19
C GLU A 143 6.12 15.59 -9.91
N ILE A 144 5.29 14.68 -10.43
CA ILE A 144 5.71 13.42 -11.07
C ILE A 144 5.76 13.65 -12.58
N THR A 145 6.85 14.30 -13.02
CA THR A 145 7.05 14.65 -14.43
C THR A 145 7.35 13.41 -15.28
N PRO A 146 7.17 13.47 -16.61
CA PRO A 146 7.59 12.41 -17.53
C PRO A 146 9.05 12.00 -17.35
N GLU A 147 9.94 12.96 -17.10
CA GLU A 147 11.37 12.73 -16.89
C GLU A 147 11.62 11.97 -15.59
N LYS A 148 10.93 12.32 -14.50
CA LYS A 148 11.01 11.58 -13.24
C LYS A 148 10.51 10.14 -13.39
N MET A 149 9.39 9.95 -14.09
CA MET A 149 8.88 8.61 -14.37
C MET A 149 9.85 7.80 -15.24
N GLN A 150 10.47 8.43 -16.24
CA GLN A 150 11.46 7.78 -17.10
C GLN A 150 12.73 7.40 -16.32
N ALA A 151 13.23 8.31 -15.48
CA ALA A 151 14.39 8.05 -14.63
C ALA A 151 14.11 6.90 -13.66
N TYR A 152 12.94 6.91 -13.01
CA TYR A 152 12.53 5.84 -12.11
C TYR A 152 12.39 4.51 -12.86
N PHE A 153 11.72 4.51 -14.02
CA PHE A 153 11.57 3.31 -14.84
C PHE A 153 12.92 2.71 -15.26
N ASN A 154 13.89 3.55 -15.63
CA ASN A 154 15.22 3.10 -16.00
C ASN A 154 15.99 2.51 -14.79
N ALA A 155 15.87 3.14 -13.62
CA ALA A 155 16.52 2.68 -12.39
C ALA A 155 15.91 1.38 -11.85
N HIS A 156 14.60 1.16 -12.07
CA HIS A 156 13.84 0.02 -11.56
C HIS A 156 13.35 -0.90 -12.68
N ARG A 157 14.12 -0.99 -13.78
CA ARG A 157 13.66 -1.64 -15.01
C ARG A 157 13.22 -3.07 -14.78
N GLU A 158 14.03 -3.88 -14.10
CA GLU A 158 13.70 -5.28 -13.81
C GLU A 158 12.46 -5.45 -12.90
N GLU A 159 12.13 -4.43 -12.11
CA GLU A 159 10.95 -4.46 -11.25
C GLU A 159 9.66 -4.13 -12.01
N LEU A 160 9.78 -3.45 -13.15
CA LEU A 160 8.68 -2.80 -13.87
C LEU A 160 8.45 -3.35 -15.26
N ASP A 161 9.48 -3.83 -15.95
CA ASP A 161 9.41 -4.21 -17.36
C ASP A 161 8.80 -5.60 -17.60
N GLY A 162 8.37 -6.29 -16.54
CA GLY A 162 7.87 -7.66 -16.60
C GLY A 162 8.97 -8.73 -16.57
N THR A 163 10.20 -8.37 -16.17
CA THR A 163 11.29 -9.33 -15.94
C THR A 163 10.84 -10.42 -14.98
N ARG A 164 11.19 -11.66 -15.32
CA ARG A 164 10.91 -12.85 -14.52
C ARG A 164 12.21 -13.53 -14.12
N VAL A 165 12.25 -14.08 -12.93
CA VAL A 165 13.40 -14.83 -12.41
C VAL A 165 13.04 -16.28 -12.15
N GLU A 166 13.98 -17.18 -12.43
CA GLU A 166 14.00 -18.55 -11.95
C GLU A 166 15.06 -18.67 -10.87
N ALA A 167 14.70 -19.21 -9.71
CA ALA A 167 15.59 -19.26 -8.56
C ALA A 167 15.44 -20.58 -7.82
N SER A 168 16.43 -20.88 -6.98
CA SER A 168 16.39 -22.00 -6.04
C SER A 168 16.68 -21.52 -4.63
N GLN A 169 16.14 -22.22 -3.62
CA GLN A 169 16.33 -21.91 -2.21
C GLN A 169 16.82 -23.11 -1.38
N ILE A 170 17.55 -22.80 -0.32
CA ILE A 170 17.77 -23.65 0.84
C ILE A 170 17.09 -22.96 2.02
N LEU A 171 16.20 -23.67 2.71
CA LEU A 171 15.51 -23.17 3.90
C LEU A 171 15.94 -23.99 5.11
N LEU A 172 16.34 -23.31 6.18
CA LEU A 172 16.40 -23.85 7.53
C LEU A 172 15.23 -23.26 8.31
N LYS A 173 14.24 -24.09 8.66
CA LYS A 173 13.04 -23.67 9.37
C LYS A 173 13.39 -23.18 10.77
N LEU A 174 12.82 -22.05 11.15
CA LEU A 174 12.87 -21.50 12.50
C LEU A 174 11.45 -21.16 12.94
N SER A 175 11.19 -21.27 14.24
CA SER A 175 9.97 -20.71 14.83
C SER A 175 9.97 -19.18 14.68
N PRO A 176 8.80 -18.51 14.55
CA PRO A 176 8.71 -17.06 14.69
C PRO A 176 9.34 -16.54 16.00
N ASP A 177 9.32 -17.37 17.05
CA ASP A 177 9.87 -17.07 18.38
C ASP A 177 11.27 -17.66 18.61
N ALA A 178 11.98 -18.05 17.54
CA ALA A 178 13.32 -18.62 17.66
C ALA A 178 14.28 -17.67 18.39
N SER A 179 15.11 -18.23 19.27
CA SER A 179 16.10 -17.49 20.01
C SER A 179 17.19 -16.91 19.10
N ALA A 180 17.86 -15.85 19.54
CA ALA A 180 19.00 -15.27 18.82
C ALA A 180 20.08 -16.32 18.51
N THR A 181 20.33 -17.24 19.45
CA THR A 181 21.27 -18.35 19.29
C THR A 181 20.88 -19.29 18.15
N GLU A 182 19.60 -19.67 18.04
CA GLU A 182 19.12 -20.52 16.95
C GLU A 182 19.20 -19.83 15.59
N ILE A 183 18.86 -18.53 15.55
CA ILE A 183 18.98 -17.70 14.34
C ILE A 183 20.44 -17.64 13.88
N ASP A 184 21.38 -17.39 14.81
CA ASP A 184 22.80 -17.33 14.50
C ASP A 184 23.36 -18.68 14.05
N GLN A 185 22.98 -19.78 14.68
CA GLN A 185 23.38 -21.12 14.26
C GLN A 185 22.89 -21.44 12.84
N ALA A 186 21.64 -21.12 12.52
CA ALA A 186 21.09 -21.31 11.17
C ALA A 186 21.83 -20.43 10.14
N LYS A 187 22.12 -19.17 10.49
CA LYS A 187 22.89 -18.25 9.65
C LYS A 187 24.29 -18.79 9.38
N GLN A 188 25.02 -19.21 10.41
CA GLN A 188 26.37 -19.76 10.26
C GLN A 188 26.38 -21.02 9.38
N LYS A 189 25.39 -21.90 9.55
CA LYS A 189 25.23 -23.09 8.72
C LYS A 189 25.02 -22.73 7.24
N LEU A 190 24.18 -21.73 6.94
CA LEU A 190 23.98 -21.29 5.55
C LEU A 190 25.20 -20.56 4.99
N LEU A 191 25.95 -19.82 5.80
CA LEU A 191 27.22 -19.21 5.38
C LEU A 191 28.26 -20.27 5.00
N ASP A 192 28.35 -21.36 5.76
CA ASP A 192 29.24 -22.48 5.44
C ASP A 192 28.81 -23.18 4.14
N LEU A 193 27.51 -23.48 3.99
CA LEU A 193 26.99 -24.05 2.74
C LEU A 193 27.26 -23.13 1.55
N ARG A 194 27.06 -21.82 1.69
CA ARG A 194 27.38 -20.84 0.65
C ARG A 194 28.85 -20.92 0.23
N LYS A 195 29.78 -20.98 1.18
CA LYS A 195 31.23 -21.12 0.90
C LYS A 195 31.54 -22.42 0.15
N GLN A 196 30.95 -23.54 0.57
CA GLN A 196 31.15 -24.83 -0.10
C GLN A 196 30.61 -24.82 -1.53
N ILE A 197 29.48 -24.17 -1.77
CA ILE A 197 28.90 -24.03 -3.11
C ILE A 197 29.77 -23.12 -3.98
N GLN A 198 30.21 -21.97 -3.45
CA GLN A 198 31.08 -21.04 -4.17
C GLN A 198 32.45 -21.65 -4.52
N SER A 199 32.97 -22.56 -3.68
CA SER A 199 34.22 -23.28 -3.98
C SER A 199 34.02 -24.51 -4.88
N GLY A 200 32.80 -24.80 -5.33
CA GLY A 200 32.49 -25.97 -6.16
C GLY A 200 32.54 -27.32 -5.46
N LYS A 201 32.61 -27.35 -4.11
CA LYS A 201 32.60 -28.61 -3.33
C LYS A 201 31.23 -29.29 -3.32
N LEU A 202 30.18 -28.50 -3.46
CA LEU A 202 28.78 -28.92 -3.55
C LEU A 202 28.09 -28.09 -4.60
N THR A 203 27.19 -28.69 -5.37
CA THR A 203 26.22 -27.90 -6.15
C THR A 203 25.13 -27.36 -5.23
N PHE A 204 24.47 -26.27 -5.65
CA PHE A 204 23.32 -25.74 -4.89
C PHE A 204 22.20 -26.79 -4.75
N ALA A 205 21.97 -27.59 -5.79
CA ALA A 205 20.96 -28.64 -5.78
C ALA A 205 21.28 -29.75 -4.78
N GLU A 206 22.54 -30.18 -4.66
CA GLU A 206 22.96 -31.16 -3.65
C GLU A 206 22.83 -30.60 -2.24
N ALA A 207 23.25 -29.34 -2.03
CA ALA A 207 23.10 -28.68 -0.74
C ALA A 207 21.62 -28.55 -0.35
N ALA A 208 20.75 -28.20 -1.30
CA ALA A 208 19.31 -28.17 -1.09
C ALA A 208 18.76 -29.55 -0.71
N ALA A 209 19.10 -30.60 -1.47
CA ALA A 209 18.62 -31.96 -1.21
C ALA A 209 19.03 -32.49 0.17
N ARG A 210 20.27 -32.18 0.61
CA ARG A 210 20.84 -32.67 1.88
C ARG A 210 20.42 -31.85 3.09
N HIS A 211 20.28 -30.52 2.95
CA HIS A 211 20.16 -29.63 4.10
C HIS A 211 18.88 -28.80 4.15
N SER A 212 18.18 -28.62 3.03
CA SER A 212 16.96 -27.81 3.00
C SER A 212 15.78 -28.52 3.67
N GLN A 213 14.95 -27.73 4.33
CA GLN A 213 13.68 -28.14 4.93
C GLN A 213 12.48 -27.55 4.15
N ALA A 214 12.72 -26.97 2.96
CA ALA A 214 11.66 -26.57 2.04
C ALA A 214 11.06 -27.79 1.30
N PRO A 215 9.78 -27.72 0.87
CA PRO A 215 9.17 -28.78 0.06
C PRO A 215 9.94 -29.07 -1.24
N SER A 216 10.53 -28.05 -1.86
CA SER A 216 11.29 -28.20 -3.11
C SER A 216 12.71 -28.77 -2.95
N LYS A 217 13.10 -29.23 -1.74
CA LYS A 217 14.46 -29.74 -1.48
C LYS A 217 14.90 -30.84 -2.45
N THR A 218 13.99 -31.75 -2.80
CA THR A 218 14.26 -32.88 -3.72
C THR A 218 14.32 -32.46 -5.18
N GLU A 219 13.85 -31.26 -5.49
CA GLU A 219 13.89 -30.64 -6.83
C GLU A 219 15.04 -29.63 -6.94
N GLY A 220 16.08 -29.76 -6.10
CA GLY A 220 17.21 -28.84 -6.05
C GLY A 220 16.86 -27.46 -5.49
N GLY A 221 15.78 -27.37 -4.72
CA GLY A 221 15.33 -26.13 -4.09
C GLY A 221 14.55 -25.19 -5.00
N LYS A 222 14.14 -25.61 -6.21
CA LYS A 222 13.50 -24.75 -7.20
C LYS A 222 12.30 -23.96 -6.64
N LEU A 223 12.23 -22.69 -7.02
CA LEU A 223 11.12 -21.79 -6.79
C LEU A 223 10.34 -21.59 -8.10
N VAL A 224 9.06 -21.20 -7.96
CA VAL A 224 8.23 -20.83 -9.10
C VAL A 224 8.80 -19.57 -9.76
N THR A 225 8.89 -19.58 -11.09
CA THR A 225 9.25 -18.41 -11.88
C THR A 225 8.32 -17.24 -11.57
N SER A 226 8.86 -16.10 -11.16
CA SER A 226 8.05 -14.95 -10.74
C SER A 226 8.60 -13.65 -11.28
N ALA A 227 7.69 -12.72 -11.60
CA ALA A 227 8.02 -11.30 -11.73
C ALA A 227 8.22 -10.69 -10.33
N TYR A 228 8.77 -9.47 -10.29
CA TYR A 228 9.06 -8.76 -9.03
C TYR A 228 7.79 -8.55 -8.19
N ARG A 229 6.69 -8.11 -8.82
CA ARG A 229 5.35 -8.01 -8.23
C ARG A 229 4.49 -9.25 -8.57
N GLY A 230 5.07 -10.44 -8.42
CA GLY A 230 4.44 -11.71 -8.78
C GLY A 230 3.92 -12.51 -7.58
N LYS A 231 3.83 -13.84 -7.76
CA LYS A 231 3.36 -14.78 -6.72
C LYS A 231 4.39 -15.02 -5.61
N MET A 232 5.64 -14.63 -5.83
CA MET A 232 6.71 -14.77 -4.85
C MET A 232 6.62 -13.63 -3.81
N PRO A 233 6.73 -13.92 -2.49
CA PRO A 233 6.68 -12.87 -1.48
C PRO A 233 7.83 -11.86 -1.63
N LEU A 234 7.56 -10.60 -1.30
CA LEU A 234 8.48 -9.47 -1.53
C LEU A 234 9.85 -9.65 -0.84
N VAL A 235 9.89 -10.33 0.32
CA VAL A 235 11.14 -10.64 1.03
C VAL A 235 12.09 -11.50 0.19
N PHE A 236 11.58 -12.35 -0.72
CA PHE A 236 12.40 -13.14 -1.62
C PHE A 236 12.74 -12.36 -2.89
N THR A 237 11.77 -11.64 -3.48
CA THR A 237 12.02 -10.91 -4.73
C THR A 237 13.08 -9.81 -4.53
N ARG A 238 13.11 -9.15 -3.37
CA ARG A 238 14.18 -8.20 -2.99
C ARG A 238 15.57 -8.82 -2.91
N GLN A 239 15.67 -10.10 -2.62
CA GLN A 239 16.96 -10.80 -2.50
C GLN A 239 17.42 -11.37 -3.84
N VAL A 240 16.49 -11.80 -4.70
CA VAL A 240 16.82 -12.51 -5.95
C VAL A 240 17.09 -11.58 -7.12
N PHE A 241 16.34 -10.49 -7.26
CA PHE A 241 16.44 -9.60 -8.42
C PHE A 241 17.82 -8.90 -8.52
N PRO A 242 18.44 -8.45 -7.41
CA PRO A 242 19.78 -7.87 -7.47
C PRO A 242 20.89 -8.86 -7.86
N LEU A 243 20.64 -10.17 -7.80
CA LEU A 243 21.66 -11.18 -8.10
C LEU A 243 21.94 -11.26 -9.62
N LYS A 244 23.18 -11.64 -9.94
CA LYS A 244 23.57 -12.14 -11.26
C LYS A 244 23.20 -13.62 -11.40
N GLU A 245 23.04 -14.10 -12.63
CA GLU A 245 22.82 -15.53 -12.88
C GLU A 245 23.96 -16.36 -12.27
N GLY A 246 23.61 -17.39 -11.51
CA GLY A 246 24.52 -18.24 -10.72
C GLY A 246 24.95 -17.64 -9.37
N GLU A 247 24.69 -16.37 -9.11
CA GLU A 247 25.07 -15.74 -7.85
C GLU A 247 24.19 -16.25 -6.70
N ILE A 248 24.79 -16.30 -5.51
CA ILE A 248 24.15 -16.77 -4.28
C ILE A 248 24.10 -15.59 -3.29
N SER A 249 22.88 -15.27 -2.87
CA SER A 249 22.58 -14.29 -1.82
C SER A 249 23.35 -14.56 -0.52
N ASP A 250 23.40 -13.56 0.35
CA ASP A 250 23.68 -13.80 1.76
C ASP A 250 22.45 -14.40 2.47
N PRO A 251 22.63 -15.11 3.61
CA PRO A 251 21.51 -15.63 4.37
C PRO A 251 20.58 -14.53 4.87
N PHE A 252 19.27 -14.73 4.71
CA PHE A 252 18.25 -13.78 5.15
C PHE A 252 17.08 -14.50 5.83
N GLN A 253 16.43 -13.80 6.76
CA GLN A 253 15.32 -14.33 7.54
C GLN A 253 13.97 -14.00 6.89
N SER A 254 13.05 -14.96 6.96
CA SER A 254 11.63 -14.77 6.68
C SER A 254 10.79 -15.37 7.83
N PRO A 255 9.46 -15.20 7.83
CA PRO A 255 8.59 -15.88 8.79
C PRO A 255 8.70 -17.41 8.79
N PHE A 256 9.25 -18.02 7.73
CA PHE A 256 9.44 -19.47 7.63
C PHE A 256 10.79 -19.96 8.14
N GLY A 257 11.75 -19.06 8.39
CA GLY A 257 13.09 -19.38 8.86
C GLY A 257 14.20 -18.64 8.12
N MET A 258 15.39 -19.24 8.09
CA MET A 258 16.57 -18.69 7.44
C MET A 258 16.73 -19.27 6.04
N HIS A 259 16.95 -18.40 5.05
CA HIS A 259 17.01 -18.76 3.65
C HIS A 259 18.37 -18.43 3.04
N LEU A 260 18.76 -19.25 2.07
CA LEU A 260 19.81 -18.96 1.11
C LEU A 260 19.21 -19.17 -0.28
N ILE A 261 19.37 -18.21 -1.18
CA ILE A 261 18.86 -18.31 -2.55
C ILE A 261 19.95 -18.12 -3.60
N THR A 262 19.74 -18.74 -4.76
CA THR A 262 20.53 -18.52 -5.97
C THR A 262 19.62 -18.14 -7.13
N LEU A 263 20.08 -17.25 -7.99
CA LEU A 263 19.41 -16.91 -9.24
C LEU A 263 19.85 -17.89 -10.32
N ASN A 264 18.95 -18.76 -10.79
CA ASN A 264 19.25 -19.72 -11.84
C ASN A 264 19.24 -19.06 -13.22
N LYS A 265 18.20 -18.27 -13.49
CA LYS A 265 17.99 -17.62 -14.78
C LYS A 265 17.21 -16.32 -14.63
N LYS A 266 17.58 -15.30 -15.38
CA LYS A 266 16.81 -14.06 -15.54
C LYS A 266 16.24 -14.02 -16.96
N HIS A 267 14.94 -13.75 -17.04
CA HIS A 267 14.19 -13.58 -18.27
C HIS A 267 13.80 -12.10 -18.39
N PRO A 268 14.54 -11.30 -19.18
CA PRO A 268 14.27 -9.88 -19.30
C PRO A 268 12.84 -9.60 -19.73
N GLY A 269 12.25 -8.58 -19.11
CA GLY A 269 10.97 -8.04 -19.47
C GLY A 269 11.01 -7.26 -20.77
N GLN A 270 9.83 -6.94 -21.30
CA GLN A 270 9.68 -6.18 -22.54
C GLN A 270 8.72 -5.01 -22.41
N PHE A 271 8.08 -4.84 -21.24
CA PHE A 271 7.19 -3.72 -21.03
C PHE A 271 7.99 -2.42 -21.07
N SER A 272 7.49 -1.48 -21.85
CA SER A 272 7.97 -0.12 -21.92
C SER A 272 7.44 0.72 -20.76
N LEU A 273 7.95 1.94 -20.61
CA LEU A 273 7.34 2.91 -19.70
C LEU A 273 5.84 3.10 -20.01
N GLU A 274 5.44 3.13 -21.29
CA GLU A 274 4.02 3.31 -21.65
C GLU A 274 3.13 2.20 -21.13
N ASP A 275 3.61 0.96 -21.17
CA ASP A 275 2.86 -0.21 -20.72
C ASP A 275 2.54 -0.15 -19.22
N VAL A 276 3.42 0.50 -18.44
CA VAL A 276 3.31 0.59 -16.97
C VAL A 276 3.07 2.00 -16.45
N ARG A 277 2.98 3.01 -17.31
CA ARG A 277 2.95 4.44 -16.93
C ARG A 277 1.85 4.74 -15.91
N GLY A 278 0.67 4.17 -16.12
CA GLY A 278 -0.47 4.37 -15.23
C GLY A 278 -0.22 3.80 -13.83
N GLU A 279 0.28 2.56 -13.74
CA GLU A 279 0.60 1.91 -12.46
C GLU A 279 1.76 2.64 -11.76
N LEU A 280 2.82 2.95 -12.50
CA LEU A 280 3.98 3.67 -11.98
C LEU A 280 3.59 5.04 -11.41
N PHE A 281 2.75 5.79 -12.13
CA PHE A 281 2.24 7.08 -11.61
C PHE A 281 1.47 6.89 -10.30
N GLN A 282 0.65 5.85 -10.17
CA GLN A 282 -0.07 5.60 -8.91
C GLN A 282 0.88 5.24 -7.77
N THR A 283 1.88 4.39 -8.02
CA THR A 283 2.92 4.06 -7.03
C THR A 283 3.65 5.32 -6.55
N LEU A 284 4.17 6.12 -7.48
CA LEU A 284 4.89 7.35 -7.15
C LEU A 284 3.99 8.39 -6.47
N SER A 285 2.72 8.48 -6.87
CA SER A 285 1.74 9.37 -6.22
C SER A 285 1.46 8.96 -4.78
N HIS A 286 1.43 7.66 -4.48
CA HIS A 286 1.24 7.18 -3.12
C HIS A 286 2.48 7.43 -2.26
N GLU A 287 3.68 7.14 -2.77
CA GLU A 287 4.93 7.44 -2.08
C GLU A 287 5.09 8.94 -1.81
N LEU A 288 4.76 9.78 -2.79
CA LEU A 288 4.76 11.24 -2.63
C LEU A 288 3.77 11.69 -1.55
N TYR A 289 2.59 11.04 -1.45
CA TYR A 289 1.59 11.36 -0.44
C TYR A 289 2.12 11.07 0.95
N ASP A 290 2.68 9.88 1.16
CA ASP A 290 3.20 9.45 2.45
C ASP A 290 4.37 10.32 2.90
N GLN A 291 5.30 10.63 2.00
CA GLN A 291 6.42 11.54 2.28
C GLN A 291 5.94 12.95 2.62
N THR A 292 4.96 13.46 1.86
CA THR A 292 4.37 14.78 2.11
C THR A 292 3.71 14.81 3.48
N LEU A 293 2.88 13.80 3.79
CA LEU A 293 2.19 13.71 5.06
C LEU A 293 3.16 13.58 6.24
N GLN A 294 4.21 12.77 6.11
CA GLN A 294 5.25 12.64 7.12
C GLN A 294 5.92 14.00 7.42
N LYS A 295 6.27 14.76 6.38
CA LYS A 295 6.85 16.11 6.53
C LYS A 295 5.86 17.12 7.13
N LEU A 296 4.59 17.05 6.76
CA LEU A 296 3.56 17.91 7.33
C LEU A 296 3.37 17.60 8.82
N ARG A 297 3.28 16.31 9.20
CA ARG A 297 3.15 15.92 10.61
C ARG A 297 4.35 16.33 11.47
N SER A 298 5.57 16.35 10.92
CA SER A 298 6.75 16.74 11.69
C SER A 298 6.84 18.25 11.96
N THR A 299 6.04 19.07 11.28
CA THR A 299 6.08 20.53 11.36
C THR A 299 4.76 21.17 11.80
N ALA A 300 3.65 20.46 11.66
CA ALA A 300 2.34 20.95 12.02
C ALA A 300 2.16 21.04 13.54
N LYS A 301 1.40 22.05 13.97
CA LYS A 301 0.90 22.12 15.34
C LYS A 301 -0.40 21.33 15.45
N ILE A 302 -0.35 20.18 16.12
CA ILE A 302 -1.50 19.30 16.34
C ILE A 302 -1.82 19.28 17.83
N ASP A 303 -2.92 19.94 18.22
CA ASP A 303 -3.38 19.97 19.61
C ASP A 303 -4.61 19.06 19.76
N TRP A 304 -4.49 17.98 20.54
CA TRP A 304 -5.58 17.06 20.86
C TRP A 304 -6.37 17.58 22.07
N LYS A 305 -7.70 17.64 21.99
CA LYS A 305 -8.59 18.14 23.05
C LYS A 305 -9.24 17.02 23.85
N THR A 306 -9.35 15.84 23.26
CA THR A 306 -9.61 14.58 23.94
C THR A 306 -8.30 13.81 23.99
N GLU A 307 -7.92 13.28 25.16
CA GLU A 307 -6.67 12.53 25.28
C GLU A 307 -6.72 11.31 24.35
N PRO A 308 -5.65 11.04 23.57
CA PRO A 308 -5.42 9.72 23.00
C PRO A 308 -5.31 8.77 24.20
N ASN A 309 -6.28 7.89 24.44
CA ASN A 309 -6.31 7.06 25.65
C ASN A 309 -4.94 6.41 25.91
N SER A 310 -4.48 6.53 27.16
CA SER A 310 -3.43 5.71 27.76
C SER A 310 -3.74 4.22 27.68
#